data_AF-A0A6B3IED2-F1
#
_entry.id   AF-A0A6B3IED2-F1
#
_cell.length_a   1.000
_cell.length_b   1.000
_cell.length_c   1.000
_cell.angle_alpha   90.00
_cell.angle_beta   90.00
_cell.angle_gamma   90.00
#
_symmetry.space_group_name_H-M   'P 1'
#
loop_
_entity.id
_entity.type
_entity.pdbx_description
1 polymer ?
#
loop_
_entity_poly.entity_id
_entity_poly.type
_entity_poly.pdbx_seq_one_letter_code
_entity_poly.pdbx_strand_id
1 'polypeptide(L)' 'MEGGLDPAEDPGWAESGAGSREEYARWAGHLCGMTCLRMALGTDAPSLFELRDGALKYGAYTEDGDGT' A
#
# COMPACT_ATOMS: atom_id res chain seq x y z
N MET A 1 -19.56 7.61 -1.03
CA MET A 1 -19.33 7.25 -2.43
C MET A 1 -19.28 5.73 -2.45
N GLU A 2 -20.41 5.11 -2.73
CA GLU A 2 -20.58 3.66 -2.65
C GLU A 2 -20.39 3.11 -4.07
N GLY A 3 -19.39 2.23 -4.24
CA GLY A 3 -19.02 1.64 -5.53
C GLY A 3 -17.53 1.72 -5.86
N GLY A 4 -16.65 1.46 -4.90
CA GLY A 4 -15.23 1.23 -5.18
C GLY A 4 -15.01 -0.16 -5.76
N LEU A 5 -14.07 -0.31 -6.70
CA LEU A 5 -13.57 -1.62 -7.12
C LEU A 5 -12.98 -2.34 -5.90
N ASP A 6 -13.31 -3.61 -5.72
CA ASP A 6 -12.66 -4.45 -4.71
C ASP A 6 -11.15 -4.52 -5.04
N PRO A 7 -10.27 -4.03 -4.16
CA PRO A 7 -8.84 -4.12 -4.37
C PRO A 7 -8.34 -5.56 -4.60
N ALA A 8 -9.03 -6.57 -4.06
CA ALA A 8 -8.67 -7.97 -4.28
C ALA A 8 -8.90 -8.44 -5.74
N GLU A 9 -9.71 -7.71 -6.51
CA GLU A 9 -9.96 -7.96 -7.92
C GLU A 9 -9.05 -7.14 -8.87
N ASP A 10 -8.19 -6.28 -8.32
CA ASP A 10 -7.22 -5.52 -9.12
C ASP A 10 -6.21 -6.47 -9.78
N PRO A 11 -6.16 -6.58 -11.12
CA PRO A 11 -5.20 -7.44 -11.80
C PRO A 11 -3.74 -7.01 -11.61
N GLY A 12 -3.51 -5.73 -11.28
CA GLY A 12 -2.19 -5.14 -11.05
C GLY A 12 -1.63 -5.35 -9.64
N TRP A 13 -2.35 -6.05 -8.74
CA TRP A 13 -1.92 -6.24 -7.35
C TRP A 13 -0.47 -6.75 -7.22
N ALA A 14 -0.04 -7.66 -8.12
CA ALA A 14 1.29 -8.26 -8.08
C ALA A 14 2.42 -7.25 -8.40
N GLU A 15 2.13 -6.21 -9.19
CA GLU A 15 3.10 -5.17 -9.55
C GLU A 15 3.38 -4.22 -8.38
N SER A 16 2.51 -4.19 -7.37
CA SER A 16 2.69 -3.38 -6.16
C SER A 16 3.84 -3.87 -5.28
N GLY A 17 4.23 -5.14 -5.40
CA GLY A 17 5.16 -5.83 -4.49
C GLY A 17 4.49 -6.52 -3.31
N ALA A 18 3.17 -6.59 -3.25
CA ALA A 18 2.43 -7.33 -2.22
C ALA A 18 2.72 -8.84 -2.29
N GLY A 19 2.76 -9.51 -1.12
CA GLY A 19 2.94 -10.96 -1.05
C GLY A 19 1.68 -11.77 -1.38
N SER A 20 0.50 -11.13 -1.34
CA SER A 20 -0.80 -11.74 -1.66
C SER A 20 -1.85 -10.67 -2.03
N ARG A 21 -2.96 -11.09 -2.63
CA ARG A 21 -4.10 -10.21 -2.93
C ARG A 21 -4.74 -9.68 -1.66
N GLU A 22 -4.87 -10.52 -0.64
CA GLU A 22 -5.43 -10.13 0.67
C GLU A 22 -4.57 -9.06 1.35
N GLU A 23 -3.25 -9.17 1.25
CA GLU A 23 -2.35 -8.15 1.74
C GLU A 23 -2.49 -6.86 0.93
N TYR A 24 -2.53 -6.93 -0.40
CA TYR A 24 -2.80 -5.77 -1.24
C TYR A 24 -4.11 -5.08 -0.85
N ALA A 25 -5.19 -5.84 -0.68
CA ALA A 25 -6.50 -5.30 -0.39
C ALA A 25 -6.58 -4.58 0.96
N ARG A 26 -5.89 -5.10 1.98
CA ARG A 26 -5.74 -4.41 3.26
C ARG A 26 -5.06 -3.05 3.12
N TRP A 27 -4.08 -2.93 2.23
CA TRP A 27 -3.23 -1.74 2.15
C TRP A 27 -3.60 -0.75 1.05
N ALA A 28 -4.35 -1.16 0.02
CA ALA A 28 -4.64 -0.35 -1.17
C ALA A 28 -5.21 1.04 -0.83
N GLY A 29 -6.07 1.13 0.19
CA GLY A 29 -6.65 2.38 0.68
C GLY A 29 -5.70 3.33 1.42
N HIS A 30 -4.48 2.87 1.76
CA HIS A 30 -3.54 3.58 2.65
C HIS A 30 -2.19 3.90 1.98
N LEU A 31 -1.97 3.46 0.73
CA LEU A 31 -0.67 3.58 0.06
C LEU A 31 -0.51 4.83 -0.82
N CYS A 32 -1.49 5.73 -0.89
CA CYS A 32 -1.42 6.91 -1.76
C CYS A 32 -0.16 7.77 -1.52
N GLY A 33 0.24 7.95 -0.25
CA GLY A 33 1.49 8.64 0.10
C GLY A 33 2.75 7.90 -0.38
N MET A 34 2.77 6.56 -0.30
CA MET A 34 3.90 5.75 -0.77
C MET A 34 3.99 5.76 -2.29
N THR A 35 2.85 5.80 -3.00
CA THR A 35 2.83 5.95 -4.46
C THR A 35 3.45 7.28 -4.86
N CYS A 36 3.09 8.38 -4.17
CA CYS A 36 3.70 9.69 -4.38
C CYS A 36 5.21 9.68 -4.11
N LEU A 37 5.63 9.05 -3.00
CA LEU A 37 7.05 8.91 -2.67
C LEU A 37 7.81 8.15 -3.76
N ARG A 38 7.27 7.02 -4.22
CA ARG A 38 7.87 6.22 -5.30
C ARG A 38 8.06 7.04 -6.57
N MET A 39 7.05 7.82 -6.97
CA MET A 39 7.16 8.71 -8.14
C MET A 39 8.27 9.77 -7.97
N ALA A 40 8.42 10.34 -6.78
CA ALA A 40 9.47 11.32 -6.50
C ALA A 40 10.88 10.71 -6.50
N LEU A 41 11.02 9.44 -6.12
CA LEU A 41 12.28 8.70 -6.14
C LEU A 41 12.70 8.25 -7.55
N GLY A 42 11.76 8.14 -8.49
CA GLY A 42 12.04 7.84 -9.90
C GLY A 42 12.05 6.35 -10.23
N THR A 43 12.66 6.00 -11.37
CA THR A 43 12.57 4.66 -11.98
C THR A 43 13.22 3.54 -11.18
N ASP A 44 14.26 3.87 -10.40
CA ASP A 44 15.00 2.91 -9.57
C ASP A 44 14.42 2.78 -8.15
N ALA A 45 13.25 3.37 -7.91
CA ALA A 45 12.59 3.28 -6.61
C ALA A 45 12.18 1.82 -6.29
N PRO A 46 12.27 1.40 -5.02
CA PRO A 46 11.74 0.12 -4.57
C PRO A 46 10.25 -0.04 -4.87
N SER A 47 9.75 -1.27 -4.74
CA SER A 47 8.31 -1.52 -4.83
C SER A 47 7.53 -0.76 -3.75
N LEU A 48 6.23 -0.59 -3.98
CA LEU A 48 5.36 0.14 -3.07
C LEU A 48 5.34 -0.49 -1.67
N PHE A 49 5.41 -1.83 -1.63
CA PHE A 49 5.41 -2.61 -0.40
C PHE A 49 6.78 -2.59 0.31
N GLU A 50 7.90 -2.55 -0.41
CA GLU A 50 9.22 -2.34 0.19
C GLU A 50 9.33 -0.95 0.84
N LEU A 51 8.77 0.09 0.20
CA LEU A 51 8.72 1.44 0.78
C LEU A 51 7.84 1.47 2.04
N ARG A 52 6.67 0.82 2.01
CA ARG A 52 5.81 0.64 3.17
C ARG A 52 6.56 -0.06 4.30
N ASP A 53 7.24 -1.17 4.03
CA ASP A 53 7.98 -1.94 5.04
C ASP A 53 9.13 -1.13 5.63
N GLY A 54 9.78 -0.29 4.82
CA GLY A 54 10.71 0.72 5.30
C GLY A 54 10.05 1.71 6.24
N ALA A 55 8.91 2.28 5.86
CA ALA A 55 8.18 3.28 6.65
C ALA A 55 7.66 2.73 7.99
N LEU A 56 7.22 1.47 8.03
CA LEU A 56 6.80 0.78 9.27
C LEU A 56 7.93 0.76 10.32
N LYS A 57 9.19 0.64 9.90
CA LYS A 57 10.36 0.68 10.81
C LYS A 57 10.54 2.05 11.48
N TYR A 58 9.93 3.10 10.94
CA TYR A 58 9.94 4.46 11.48
C TYR A 58 8.62 4.85 12.17
N GLY A 59 7.70 3.89 12.38
CA GLY A 59 6.43 4.13 13.06
C GLY A 59 5.34 4.77 12.19
N ALA A 60 5.49 4.75 10.86
CA ALA A 60 4.38 5.06 9.96
C ALA A 60 3.32 3.95 10.03
N TYR A 61 2.07 4.29 9.65
CA TYR A 61 0.94 3.35 9.62
C TYR A 61 0.67 2.66 10.96
N THR A 62 0.02 3.41 11.85
CA THR A 62 -0.45 2.90 13.14
C THR A 62 -1.90 2.44 13.02
N GLU A 63 -2.25 1.38 13.73
CA GLU A 63 -3.64 1.00 13.95
C GLU A 63 -4.16 1.79 15.16
N ASP A 64 -5.29 2.49 15.00
CA ASP A 64 -5.97 3.08 16.14
C ASP A 64 -6.46 1.94 17.06
N GLY A 65 -6.08 1.99 18.33
CA GLY A 65 -6.36 0.91 19.29
C GLY A 65 -7.82 0.76 19.69
N ASP A 66 -8.68 1.70 19.27
CA ASP A 66 -10.11 1.72 19.57
C ASP A 66 -10.89 1.39 18.29
N GLY A 67 -10.91 0.11 17.92
CA GLY A 67 -11.77 -0.39 16.86
C GLY A 67 -13.23 -0.46 17.30
N THR A 68 -13.85 0.69 17.62
CA THR A 68 -15.29 0.81 17.89
C THR A 68 -16.04 1.33 16.67
#